data_AF-A0A2V1BZ97-F1
#
_entry.id   AF-A0A2V1BZ97-F1
#
_cell.length_a   1.000
_cell.length_b   1.000
_cell.length_c   1.000
_cell.angle_alpha   90.00
_cell.angle_beta   90.00
_cell.angle_gamma   90.00
#
_symmetry.space_group_name_H-M   'P 1'
#
loop_
_entity.id
_entity.type
_entity.pdbx_description
1 polymer ?
#
loop_
_entity_poly.entity_id
_entity_poly.type
_entity_poly.pdbx_seq_one_letter_code
_entity_poly.pdbx_strand_id
1 'polypeptide(L)'
;MTTVSTTLKFPDNDQTLRTKYTGIASLDYGLGFLVAAFLPGASGWDLNAQVQQIYFFVSFFPIVSIWSVEAGRKGNASSFITWTSIWALFYQTVGGAVIIPLWYLLFFRNSTRETSWTPASRRVDSAYAKALLPSLVLGYLVPTVAIYAPFPDPGFKIRQALIAFWQPCPLYVNLLLVVISTAIRKNEPVVTVNKSETSLKYLHRLYITNFAVSAVVHVITMVLCISAKVPQVNFVHSLIRVPVADRLTMLGCLHYIFQVDGLIILGTALAAAWGVMWDLKHLGKADISTGEIAFQMAVATVLFGPAATVSGVWLLREHMLAEKDVKKA
;
A
#
# COMPACT_ATOMS: atom_id res chain seq x y z
N MET A 1 16.01 -31.88 1.12
CA MET A 1 15.33 -30.85 1.92
C MET A 1 13.84 -31.09 1.80
N THR A 2 13.18 -31.45 2.89
CA THR A 2 11.72 -31.49 2.99
C THR A 2 11.19 -30.07 3.05
N THR A 3 10.34 -29.69 2.11
CA THR A 3 9.74 -28.35 2.03
C THR A 3 8.42 -28.33 2.77
N VAL A 4 7.96 -27.17 3.25
CA VAL A 4 6.60 -27.03 3.83
C VAL A 4 5.53 -27.50 2.84
N SER A 5 5.76 -27.34 1.54
CA SER A 5 4.85 -27.83 0.49
C SER A 5 4.74 -29.35 0.41
N THR A 6 5.72 -30.11 0.91
CA THR A 6 5.72 -31.58 0.91
C THR A 6 5.33 -32.17 2.26
N THR A 7 5.79 -31.57 3.37
CA THR A 7 5.47 -32.05 4.73
C THR A 7 4.17 -31.48 5.29
N LEU A 8 3.69 -30.37 4.71
CA LEU A 8 2.60 -29.56 5.25
C LEU A 8 2.84 -29.10 6.69
N LYS A 9 4.10 -29.10 7.14
CA LYS A 9 4.51 -28.72 8.49
C LYS A 9 5.58 -27.65 8.43
N PHE A 10 5.42 -26.63 9.28
CA PHE A 10 6.40 -25.56 9.40
C PHE A 10 7.63 -26.04 10.19
N PRO A 11 8.85 -25.94 9.63
CA PRO A 11 10.06 -26.44 10.28
C PRO A 11 10.36 -25.74 11.60
N ASP A 12 10.00 -24.45 11.72
CA ASP A 12 10.37 -23.60 12.85
C ASP A 12 9.35 -23.64 14.02
N ASN A 13 8.17 -24.27 13.84
CA ASN A 13 7.09 -24.16 14.84
C ASN A 13 6.14 -25.38 14.94
N ASP A 14 6.42 -26.47 14.22
CA ASP A 14 5.60 -27.72 14.09
C ASP A 14 4.09 -27.49 13.80
N GLN A 15 3.74 -26.31 13.29
CA GLN A 15 2.38 -25.99 12.90
C GLN A 15 2.03 -26.71 11.59
N THR A 16 0.76 -27.09 11.44
CA THR A 16 0.27 -27.72 10.21
C THR A 16 -0.31 -26.66 9.27
N LEU A 17 0.15 -26.66 8.03
CA LEU A 17 -0.38 -25.81 6.96
C LEU A 17 -1.77 -26.31 6.54
N ARG A 18 -2.74 -25.40 6.55
CA ARG A 18 -4.07 -25.63 5.99
C ARG A 18 -3.99 -25.69 4.47
N THR A 19 -4.58 -26.74 3.90
CA THR A 19 -4.53 -27.01 2.44
C THR A 19 -5.88 -26.90 1.74
N LYS A 20 -6.97 -26.64 2.46
CA LYS A 20 -8.31 -26.48 1.89
C LYS A 20 -8.92 -25.15 2.31
N TYR A 21 -9.20 -24.29 1.34
CA TYR A 21 -9.77 -22.95 1.56
C TYR A 21 -11.07 -22.77 0.78
N THR A 22 -11.03 -23.07 -0.51
CA THR A 22 -12.12 -22.89 -1.48
C THR A 22 -12.71 -24.22 -1.94
N GLY A 23 -11.96 -25.31 -1.82
CA GLY A 23 -12.32 -26.62 -2.39
C GLY A 23 -11.85 -26.82 -3.84
N ILE A 24 -11.29 -25.79 -4.48
CA ILE A 24 -10.71 -25.88 -5.83
C ILE A 24 -9.21 -26.12 -5.69
N ALA A 25 -8.73 -27.29 -6.12
CA ALA A 25 -7.37 -27.75 -5.85
C ALA A 25 -6.26 -26.77 -6.27
N SER A 26 -6.36 -26.16 -7.46
CA SER A 26 -5.37 -25.21 -7.96
C SER A 26 -5.35 -23.90 -7.17
N LEU A 27 -6.52 -23.39 -6.78
CA LEU A 27 -6.63 -22.19 -5.94
C LEU A 27 -6.11 -22.46 -4.54
N ASP A 28 -6.48 -23.60 -3.97
CA ASP A 28 -6.07 -23.99 -2.63
C ASP A 28 -4.56 -24.25 -2.53
N TYR A 29 -3.93 -24.76 -3.60
CA TYR A 29 -2.47 -24.87 -3.70
C TYR A 29 -1.80 -23.49 -3.68
N GLY A 30 -2.27 -22.55 -4.51
CA GLY A 30 -1.72 -21.18 -4.55
C GLY A 30 -1.93 -20.44 -3.23
N LEU A 31 -3.11 -20.55 -2.63
CA LEU A 31 -3.40 -19.98 -1.31
C LEU A 31 -2.56 -20.63 -0.21
N GLY A 32 -2.37 -21.95 -0.24
CA GLY A 32 -1.50 -22.65 0.70
C GLY A 32 -0.06 -22.16 0.64
N PHE A 33 0.48 -21.94 -0.57
CA PHE A 33 1.81 -21.36 -0.76
C PHE A 33 1.91 -19.95 -0.16
N LEU A 34 0.94 -19.08 -0.47
CA LEU A 34 0.92 -17.70 0.07
C LEU A 34 0.73 -17.70 1.60
N VAL A 35 -0.14 -18.55 2.14
CA VAL A 35 -0.30 -18.68 3.59
C VAL A 35 0.99 -19.15 4.25
N ALA A 36 1.70 -20.10 3.66
CA ALA A 36 2.99 -20.57 4.18
C ALA A 36 4.03 -19.44 4.23
N ALA A 37 4.07 -18.57 3.23
CA ALA A 37 5.00 -17.44 3.19
C ALA A 37 4.66 -16.35 4.23
N PHE A 38 3.38 -16.08 4.48
CA PHE A 38 2.95 -14.94 5.30
C PHE A 38 2.75 -15.29 6.78
N LEU A 39 2.42 -16.55 7.08
CA LEU A 39 2.09 -16.99 8.45
C LEU A 39 3.19 -16.77 9.49
N PRO A 40 4.50 -17.00 9.21
CA PRO A 40 5.52 -16.86 10.24
C PRO A 40 5.61 -15.45 10.84
N GLY A 41 5.64 -14.42 9.98
CA GLY A 41 5.59 -13.02 10.40
C GLY A 41 4.25 -12.66 11.02
N ALA A 42 3.14 -13.13 10.44
CA ALA A 42 1.81 -12.84 10.97
C ALA A 42 1.66 -13.37 12.40
N SER A 43 2.18 -14.57 12.67
CA SER A 43 2.03 -15.29 13.94
C SER A 43 2.98 -14.83 15.02
N GLY A 44 3.97 -14.00 14.71
CA GLY A 44 4.95 -13.52 15.71
C GLY A 44 5.92 -14.60 16.16
N TRP A 45 6.26 -15.56 15.29
CA TRP A 45 7.30 -16.56 15.60
C TRP A 45 8.67 -15.93 15.76
N ASP A 46 8.91 -14.82 15.05
CA ASP A 46 9.95 -13.84 15.36
C ASP A 46 9.31 -12.45 15.41
N LEU A 47 9.67 -11.67 16.42
CA LEU A 47 9.07 -10.35 16.65
C LEU A 47 9.61 -9.28 15.69
N ASN A 48 10.86 -9.38 15.22
CA ASN A 48 11.38 -8.44 14.22
C ASN A 48 10.67 -8.65 12.88
N ALA A 49 10.47 -9.90 12.47
CA ALA A 49 9.72 -10.27 11.27
C ALA A 49 8.25 -9.81 11.36
N GLN A 50 7.60 -9.99 12.52
CA GLN A 50 6.22 -9.51 12.70
C GLN A 50 6.12 -8.00 12.62
N VAL A 51 7.01 -7.27 13.31
CA VAL A 51 7.05 -5.80 13.29
C VAL A 51 7.30 -5.30 11.87
N GLN A 52 8.24 -5.91 11.14
CA GLN A 52 8.51 -5.60 9.74
C GLN A 52 7.29 -5.80 8.86
N GLN A 53 6.62 -6.94 8.99
CA GLN A 53 5.50 -7.30 8.13
C GLN A 53 4.27 -6.41 8.38
N ILE A 54 3.95 -6.10 9.65
CA ILE A 54 2.92 -5.13 10.02
C ILE A 54 3.25 -3.76 9.42
N TYR A 55 4.47 -3.28 9.66
CA TYR A 55 4.92 -1.98 9.16
C TYR A 55 4.80 -1.92 7.64
N PHE A 56 5.26 -2.95 6.94
CA PHE A 56 5.18 -3.04 5.48
C PHE A 56 3.74 -3.01 4.97
N PHE A 57 2.87 -3.90 5.45
CA PHE A 57 1.51 -4.03 4.91
C PHE A 57 0.63 -2.82 5.22
N VAL A 58 0.78 -2.20 6.40
CA VAL A 58 0.07 -0.95 6.69
C VAL A 58 0.63 0.20 5.85
N SER A 59 1.95 0.29 5.69
CA SER A 59 2.62 1.30 4.85
C SER A 59 2.33 1.15 3.34
N PHE A 60 1.77 0.02 2.92
CA PHE A 60 1.34 -0.22 1.56
C PHE A 60 -0.05 0.39 1.25
N PHE A 61 -0.82 0.76 2.29
CA PHE A 61 -2.16 1.34 2.15
C PHE A 61 -2.20 2.63 1.30
N PRO A 62 -1.26 3.60 1.45
CA PRO A 62 -1.20 4.76 0.57
C PRO A 62 -0.92 4.40 -0.89
N ILE A 63 -0.16 3.33 -1.16
CA ILE A 63 0.18 2.91 -2.53
C ILE A 63 -1.07 2.40 -3.25
N VAL A 64 -1.81 1.49 -2.61
CA VAL A 64 -3.10 0.99 -3.14
C VAL A 64 -4.09 2.15 -3.36
N SER A 65 -4.09 3.11 -2.44
CA SER A 65 -4.92 4.30 -2.54
C SER A 65 -4.56 5.18 -3.73
N ILE A 66 -3.27 5.47 -3.92
CA ILE A 66 -2.76 6.25 -5.06
C ILE A 66 -3.14 5.58 -6.36
N TRP A 67 -2.92 4.27 -6.48
CA TRP A 67 -3.27 3.52 -7.69
C TRP A 67 -4.77 3.58 -7.99
N SER A 68 -5.60 3.45 -6.95
CA SER A 68 -7.06 3.53 -7.07
C SER A 68 -7.52 4.94 -7.51
N VAL A 69 -6.87 6.00 -7.02
CA VAL A 69 -7.13 7.37 -7.44
C VAL A 69 -6.71 7.58 -8.89
N GLU A 70 -5.50 7.17 -9.26
CA GLU A 70 -4.97 7.36 -10.60
C GLU A 70 -5.75 6.57 -11.65
N ALA A 71 -6.22 5.36 -11.33
CA ALA A 71 -7.12 4.57 -12.18
C ALA A 71 -8.48 5.27 -12.41
N GLY A 72 -8.97 6.02 -11.42
CA GLY A 72 -10.23 6.76 -11.50
C GLY A 72 -10.16 8.06 -12.31
N ARG A 73 -8.99 8.45 -12.84
CA ARG A 73 -8.84 9.72 -13.56
C ARG A 73 -9.16 9.61 -15.02
N LYS A 74 -9.86 10.63 -15.53
CA LYS A 74 -10.22 10.72 -16.95
C LYS A 74 -9.01 10.64 -17.88
N GLY A 75 -7.90 11.29 -17.53
CA GLY A 75 -6.67 11.27 -18.32
C GLY A 75 -6.00 9.90 -18.42
N ASN A 76 -6.32 8.98 -17.49
CA ASN A 76 -5.76 7.64 -17.45
C ASN A 76 -6.74 6.57 -17.96
N ALA A 77 -7.97 6.92 -18.36
CA ALA A 77 -9.03 5.95 -18.64
C ALA A 77 -8.64 4.86 -19.66
N SER A 78 -7.82 5.18 -20.66
CA SER A 78 -7.35 4.24 -21.68
C SER A 78 -5.97 3.62 -21.38
N SER A 79 -5.38 3.94 -20.23
CA SER A 79 -4.04 3.49 -19.86
C SER A 79 -4.05 2.14 -19.15
N PHE A 80 -2.98 1.38 -19.36
CA PHE A 80 -2.76 0.11 -18.67
C PHE A 80 -2.64 0.26 -17.13
N ILE A 81 -2.31 1.44 -16.60
CA ILE A 81 -2.20 1.67 -15.15
C ILE A 81 -3.56 1.59 -14.43
N THR A 82 -4.67 1.71 -15.18
CA THR A 82 -6.05 1.71 -14.66
C THR A 82 -6.52 0.32 -14.23
N TRP A 83 -5.88 -0.73 -14.72
CA TRP A 83 -6.23 -2.12 -14.41
C TRP A 83 -5.61 -2.57 -13.09
N THR A 84 -5.92 -1.90 -11.99
CA THR A 84 -5.29 -2.10 -10.68
C THR A 84 -5.41 -3.54 -10.16
N SER A 85 -6.48 -4.28 -10.49
CA SER A 85 -6.60 -5.71 -10.19
C SER A 85 -5.51 -6.55 -10.85
N ILE A 86 -5.15 -6.24 -12.11
CA ILE A 86 -4.13 -7.00 -12.85
C ILE A 86 -2.75 -6.74 -12.24
N TRP A 87 -2.44 -5.47 -11.96
CA TRP A 87 -1.20 -5.09 -11.27
C TRP A 87 -1.09 -5.73 -9.89
N ALA A 88 -2.22 -5.83 -9.17
CA ALA A 88 -2.29 -6.51 -7.90
C ALA A 88 -2.02 -8.00 -7.98
N LEU A 89 -2.61 -8.69 -8.95
CA LEU A 89 -2.30 -10.11 -9.18
C LEU A 89 -0.81 -10.30 -9.43
N PHE A 90 -0.17 -9.42 -10.20
CA PHE A 90 1.27 -9.51 -10.44
C PHE A 90 2.10 -9.22 -9.19
N TYR A 91 1.83 -8.17 -8.42
CA TYR A 91 2.66 -7.90 -7.24
C TYR A 91 2.48 -8.95 -6.12
N GLN A 92 1.30 -9.59 -6.03
CA GLN A 92 1.06 -10.67 -5.07
C GLN A 92 1.74 -11.99 -5.46
N THR A 93 2.02 -12.21 -6.75
CA THR A 93 2.55 -13.51 -7.25
C THR A 93 4.01 -13.45 -7.71
N VAL A 94 4.44 -12.34 -8.30
CA VAL A 94 5.82 -12.11 -8.78
C VAL A 94 6.66 -11.39 -7.73
N GLY A 95 6.05 -10.49 -6.96
CA GLY A 95 6.71 -9.67 -5.94
C GLY A 95 6.54 -8.16 -6.17
N GLY A 96 6.31 -7.42 -5.10
CA GLY A 96 6.03 -5.99 -5.20
C GLY A 96 7.24 -5.16 -5.57
N ALA A 97 8.45 -5.61 -5.21
CA ALA A 97 9.72 -4.98 -5.58
C ALA A 97 9.89 -4.82 -7.10
N VAL A 98 9.32 -5.71 -7.91
CA VAL A 98 9.44 -5.66 -9.37
C VAL A 98 8.27 -4.87 -9.98
N ILE A 99 7.06 -5.18 -9.54
CA ILE A 99 5.84 -4.73 -10.21
C ILE A 99 5.53 -3.26 -9.94
N ILE A 100 5.84 -2.76 -8.75
CA ILE A 100 5.52 -1.37 -8.36
C ILE A 100 6.39 -0.34 -9.08
N PRO A 101 7.72 -0.53 -9.24
CA PRO A 101 8.53 0.30 -10.11
C PRO A 101 8.00 0.38 -11.54
N LEU A 102 7.60 -0.76 -12.12
CA LEU A 102 7.04 -0.80 -13.47
C LEU A 102 5.74 0.02 -13.58
N TRP A 103 4.86 -0.07 -12.58
CA TRP A 103 3.65 0.75 -12.54
C TRP A 103 3.99 2.25 -12.50
N TYR A 104 4.93 2.67 -11.63
CA TYR A 104 5.34 4.07 -11.53
C TYR A 104 6.01 4.60 -12.80
N LEU A 105 6.83 3.78 -13.47
CA LEU A 105 7.39 4.13 -14.78
C LEU A 105 6.30 4.40 -15.82
N LEU A 106 5.27 3.56 -15.86
CA LEU A 106 4.13 3.78 -16.76
C LEU A 106 3.30 5.00 -16.36
N PHE A 107 3.13 5.25 -15.06
CA PHE A 107 2.48 6.45 -14.55
C PHE A 107 3.17 7.73 -15.05
N PHE A 108 4.51 7.81 -14.91
CA PHE A 108 5.26 8.96 -15.41
C PHE A 108 5.24 9.05 -16.92
N ARG A 109 5.36 7.93 -17.64
CA ARG A 109 5.23 7.90 -19.11
C ARG A 109 3.92 8.54 -19.59
N ASN A 110 2.81 8.24 -18.92
CA ASN A 110 1.50 8.81 -19.26
C ASN A 110 1.34 10.27 -18.81
N SER A 111 2.18 10.73 -17.88
CA SER A 111 2.16 12.07 -17.31
C SER A 111 3.20 13.02 -17.93
N THR A 112 3.88 12.59 -19.01
CA THR A 112 4.94 13.38 -19.69
C THR A 112 4.45 14.67 -20.34
N ARG A 113 3.18 14.73 -20.77
CA ARG A 113 2.62 15.89 -21.44
C ARG A 113 2.01 16.85 -20.42
N GLU A 114 2.20 18.15 -20.61
CA GLU A 114 1.54 19.17 -19.77
C GLU A 114 0.01 18.99 -19.74
N THR A 115 -0.58 18.57 -20.87
CA THR A 115 -2.01 18.27 -20.98
C THR A 115 -2.47 17.17 -20.02
N SER A 116 -1.57 16.26 -19.62
CA SER A 116 -1.84 15.22 -18.62
C SER A 116 -2.04 15.79 -17.21
N TRP A 117 -1.62 17.02 -16.94
CA TRP A 117 -1.73 17.69 -15.64
C TRP A 117 -2.86 18.73 -15.57
N THR A 118 -3.67 18.86 -16.61
CA THR A 118 -4.80 19.79 -16.63
C THR A 118 -5.91 19.38 -15.66
N PRO A 119 -6.72 20.33 -15.15
CA PRO A 119 -7.88 19.99 -14.32
C PRO A 119 -8.84 18.99 -14.99
N ALA A 120 -8.94 19.02 -16.32
CA ALA A 120 -9.78 18.11 -17.08
C ALA A 120 -9.24 16.67 -17.09
N SER A 121 -7.95 16.46 -17.34
CA SER A 121 -7.32 15.14 -17.33
C SER A 121 -7.24 14.58 -15.91
N ARG A 122 -6.99 15.44 -14.93
CA ARG A 122 -6.85 15.05 -13.52
C ARG A 122 -8.18 14.85 -12.81
N ARG A 123 -9.31 15.10 -13.47
CA ARG A 123 -10.64 14.96 -12.88
C ARG A 123 -10.95 13.52 -12.48
N VAL A 124 -11.45 13.36 -11.25
CA VAL A 124 -12.08 12.13 -10.74
C VAL A 124 -13.58 12.37 -10.63
N ASP A 125 -14.37 11.33 -10.89
CA ASP A 125 -15.82 11.39 -10.70
C ASP A 125 -16.18 11.54 -9.21
N SER A 126 -17.16 12.37 -8.87
CA SER A 126 -17.56 12.64 -7.48
C SER A 126 -18.02 11.39 -6.73
N ALA A 127 -18.82 10.52 -7.36
CA ALA A 127 -19.30 9.30 -6.71
C ALA A 127 -18.16 8.29 -6.52
N TYR A 128 -17.24 8.22 -7.50
CA TYR A 128 -16.01 7.45 -7.36
C TYR A 128 -15.13 7.98 -6.22
N ALA A 129 -14.93 9.30 -6.15
CA ALA A 129 -14.14 9.93 -5.10
C ALA A 129 -14.72 9.67 -3.69
N LYS A 130 -16.05 9.73 -3.55
CA LYS A 130 -16.77 9.36 -2.32
C LYS A 130 -16.58 7.90 -1.94
N ALA A 131 -16.52 7.01 -2.92
CA ALA A 131 -16.37 5.57 -2.72
C ALA A 131 -14.94 5.14 -2.36
N LEU A 132 -13.91 5.94 -2.68
CA LEU A 132 -12.51 5.57 -2.48
C LEU A 132 -12.19 5.16 -1.04
N LEU A 133 -12.37 6.08 -0.09
CA LEU A 133 -12.01 5.82 1.30
C LEU A 133 -12.72 4.59 1.89
N PRO A 134 -14.07 4.45 1.83
CA PRO A 134 -14.73 3.26 2.39
C PRO A 134 -14.30 1.97 1.67
N SER A 135 -14.10 1.99 0.34
CA SER A 135 -13.66 0.80 -0.40
C SER A 135 -12.24 0.38 -0.04
N LEU A 136 -11.33 1.33 0.14
CA LEU A 136 -9.94 1.08 0.54
C LEU A 136 -9.86 0.59 1.98
N VAL A 137 -10.63 1.19 2.89
CA VAL A 137 -10.68 0.74 4.29
C VAL A 137 -11.24 -0.68 4.41
N LEU A 138 -12.39 -0.96 3.80
CA LEU A 138 -13.04 -2.27 3.90
C LEU A 138 -12.33 -3.35 3.06
N GLY A 139 -11.84 -2.99 1.88
CA GLY A 139 -11.23 -3.93 0.94
C GLY A 139 -9.77 -4.24 1.22
N TYR A 140 -9.05 -3.38 1.95
CA TYR A 140 -7.62 -3.56 2.24
C TYR A 140 -7.27 -3.40 3.71
N LEU A 141 -7.55 -2.24 4.33
CA LEU A 141 -7.03 -1.93 5.66
C LEU A 141 -7.62 -2.84 6.75
N VAL A 142 -8.94 -3.04 6.75
CA VAL A 142 -9.62 -3.90 7.74
C VAL A 142 -9.15 -5.35 7.65
N PRO A 143 -9.14 -6.01 6.47
CA PRO A 143 -8.56 -7.34 6.32
C PRO A 143 -7.10 -7.43 6.78
N THR A 144 -6.30 -6.38 6.52
CA THR A 144 -4.89 -6.32 6.92
C THR A 144 -4.76 -6.32 8.44
N VAL A 145 -5.50 -5.45 9.14
CA VAL A 145 -5.52 -5.39 10.61
C VAL A 145 -6.04 -6.68 11.22
N ALA A 146 -7.04 -7.32 10.59
CA ALA A 146 -7.63 -8.55 11.07
C ALA A 146 -6.60 -9.70 11.19
N ILE A 147 -5.63 -9.79 10.27
CA ILE A 147 -4.55 -10.82 10.34
C ILE A 147 -3.80 -10.77 11.68
N TYR A 148 -3.60 -9.58 12.22
CA TYR A 148 -2.77 -9.35 13.41
C TYR A 148 -3.60 -9.21 14.70
N ALA A 149 -4.92 -9.30 14.62
CA ALA A 149 -5.76 -9.15 15.81
C ALA A 149 -5.44 -10.26 16.85
N PRO A 150 -5.45 -9.92 18.16
CA PRO A 150 -5.06 -10.85 19.23
C PRO A 150 -6.27 -11.70 19.67
N PHE A 151 -6.73 -12.61 18.82
CA PHE A 151 -7.77 -13.59 19.19
C PHE A 151 -7.15 -14.96 19.54
N PRO A 152 -7.77 -15.75 20.43
CA PRO A 152 -7.32 -17.11 20.72
C PRO A 152 -7.43 -18.00 19.46
N ASP A 153 -6.30 -18.52 18.98
CA ASP A 153 -6.25 -19.36 17.77
C ASP A 153 -5.23 -20.51 17.93
N PRO A 154 -5.54 -21.53 18.74
CA PRO A 154 -4.67 -22.70 18.88
C PRO A 154 -4.45 -23.37 17.52
N GLY A 155 -3.18 -23.47 17.10
CA GLY A 155 -2.83 -24.03 15.80
C GLY A 155 -2.97 -23.07 14.61
N PHE A 156 -3.19 -21.78 14.85
CA PHE A 156 -3.21 -20.71 13.85
C PHE A 156 -4.21 -20.90 12.68
N LYS A 157 -5.32 -21.62 12.91
CA LYS A 157 -6.29 -21.95 11.85
C LYS A 157 -7.06 -20.73 11.37
N ILE A 158 -7.43 -19.85 12.29
CA ILE A 158 -8.14 -18.60 11.99
C ILE A 158 -7.18 -17.65 11.26
N ARG A 159 -5.94 -17.52 11.75
CA ARG A 159 -4.91 -16.66 11.12
C ARG A 159 -4.59 -17.11 9.70
N GLN A 160 -4.43 -18.42 9.46
CA GLN A 160 -4.27 -18.97 8.12
C GLN A 160 -5.48 -18.64 7.21
N ALA A 161 -6.71 -18.71 7.73
CA ALA A 161 -7.91 -18.33 6.99
C ALA A 161 -7.95 -16.83 6.65
N LEU A 162 -7.58 -15.98 7.61
CA LEU A 162 -7.52 -14.52 7.41
C LEU A 162 -6.45 -14.13 6.40
N ILE A 163 -5.28 -14.77 6.44
CA ILE A 163 -4.24 -14.56 5.42
C ILE A 163 -4.77 -14.96 4.04
N ALA A 164 -5.37 -16.14 3.91
CA ALA A 164 -5.94 -16.59 2.63
C ALA A 164 -7.04 -15.63 2.14
N PHE A 165 -7.91 -15.16 3.04
CA PHE A 165 -8.93 -14.17 2.74
C PHE A 165 -8.33 -12.82 2.33
N TRP A 166 -7.20 -12.43 2.90
CA TRP A 166 -6.51 -11.18 2.59
C TRP A 166 -5.79 -11.19 1.24
N GLN A 167 -5.34 -12.35 0.75
CA GLN A 167 -4.57 -12.43 -0.51
C GLN A 167 -5.22 -11.68 -1.69
N PRO A 168 -6.54 -11.80 -1.95
CA PRO A 168 -7.22 -11.06 -3.02
C PRO A 168 -7.76 -9.67 -2.62
N CYS A 169 -7.32 -9.06 -1.51
CA CYS A 169 -7.75 -7.71 -1.07
C CYS A 169 -7.87 -6.66 -2.18
N PRO A 170 -6.95 -6.57 -3.16
CA PRO A 170 -7.06 -5.58 -4.23
C PRO A 170 -8.30 -5.78 -5.12
N LEU A 171 -8.78 -7.02 -5.28
CA LEU A 171 -10.04 -7.30 -5.97
C LEU A 171 -11.23 -6.79 -5.16
N TYR A 172 -11.17 -6.92 -3.83
CA TYR A 172 -12.22 -6.40 -2.94
C TYR A 172 -12.32 -4.87 -3.05
N VAL A 173 -11.18 -4.17 -3.06
CA VAL A 173 -11.15 -2.71 -3.24
C VAL A 173 -11.87 -2.30 -4.53
N ASN A 174 -11.55 -2.94 -5.65
CA ASN A 174 -12.16 -2.61 -6.95
C ASN A 174 -13.65 -2.98 -7.00
N LEU A 175 -14.04 -4.14 -6.47
CA LEU A 175 -15.44 -4.53 -6.39
C LEU A 175 -16.25 -3.52 -5.55
N LEU A 176 -15.75 -3.17 -4.37
CA LEU A 176 -16.37 -2.20 -3.48
C LEU A 176 -16.44 -0.81 -4.12
N LEU A 177 -15.39 -0.38 -4.83
CA LEU A 177 -15.39 0.87 -5.58
C LEU A 177 -16.53 0.92 -6.59
N VAL A 178 -16.71 -0.14 -7.38
CA VAL A 178 -17.80 -0.23 -8.35
C VAL A 178 -19.16 -0.22 -7.67
N VAL A 179 -19.35 -1.07 -6.64
CA VAL A 179 -20.63 -1.20 -5.94
C VAL A 179 -21.02 0.11 -5.25
N ILE A 180 -20.13 0.67 -4.43
CA ILE A 180 -20.39 1.88 -3.64
C ILE A 180 -20.56 3.08 -4.56
N SER A 181 -19.70 3.27 -5.57
CA SER A 181 -19.84 4.40 -6.49
C SER A 181 -21.12 4.32 -7.32
N THR A 182 -21.53 3.12 -7.75
CA THR A 182 -22.79 2.91 -8.48
C THR A 182 -23.99 3.21 -7.60
N ALA A 183 -23.99 2.75 -6.34
CA ALA A 183 -25.05 3.04 -5.39
C ALA A 183 -25.16 4.55 -5.12
N ILE A 184 -24.04 5.25 -4.95
CA ILE A 184 -24.01 6.71 -4.78
C ILE A 184 -24.58 7.42 -6.00
N ARG A 185 -24.16 7.05 -7.22
CA ARG A 185 -24.66 7.65 -8.47
C ARG A 185 -26.18 7.53 -8.61
N LYS A 186 -26.76 6.39 -8.22
CA LYS A 186 -28.21 6.16 -8.30
C LYS A 186 -29.01 7.03 -7.32
N ASN A 187 -28.42 7.35 -6.17
CA ASN A 187 -29.10 8.06 -5.08
C ASN A 187 -28.78 9.56 -5.04
N GLU A 188 -27.81 10.04 -5.84
CA GLU A 188 -27.49 11.46 -5.91
C GLU A 188 -28.53 12.21 -6.76
N PRO A 189 -29.22 13.21 -6.20
CA PRO A 189 -30.11 14.03 -6.99
C PRO A 189 -29.29 14.81 -8.03
N VAL A 190 -29.89 15.08 -9.20
CA VAL A 190 -29.30 15.88 -10.28
C VAL A 190 -29.25 17.35 -9.86
N VAL A 191 -28.51 17.66 -8.79
CA VAL A 191 -28.25 19.03 -8.35
C VAL A 191 -26.91 19.45 -8.93
N THR A 192 -26.84 20.70 -9.38
CA THR A 192 -25.65 21.40 -9.88
C THR A 192 -24.64 21.70 -8.76
N VAL A 193 -24.30 20.69 -7.94
CA VAL A 193 -23.17 20.81 -7.01
C VAL A 193 -21.89 20.86 -7.83
N ASN A 194 -20.94 21.71 -7.43
CA ASN A 194 -19.62 21.75 -8.05
C ASN A 194 -18.89 20.41 -7.82
N LYS A 195 -19.01 19.51 -8.80
CA LYS A 195 -18.49 18.13 -8.74
C LYS A 195 -16.97 18.10 -8.55
N SER A 196 -16.26 19.15 -8.95
CA SER A 196 -14.79 19.27 -8.82
C SER A 196 -14.37 19.46 -7.35
N GLU A 197 -14.95 20.45 -6.68
CA GLU A 197 -14.71 20.72 -5.25
C GLU A 197 -15.11 19.54 -4.37
N THR A 198 -16.23 18.91 -4.71
CA THR A 198 -16.69 17.71 -4.00
C THR A 198 -15.66 16.60 -4.10
N SER A 199 -15.17 16.30 -5.31
CA SER A 199 -14.14 15.27 -5.51
C SER A 199 -12.87 15.59 -4.71
N LEU A 200 -12.39 16.83 -4.75
CA LEU A 200 -11.18 17.26 -4.04
C LEU A 200 -11.29 17.02 -2.53
N LYS A 201 -12.43 17.37 -1.93
CA LYS A 201 -12.70 17.13 -0.50
C LYS A 201 -12.55 15.66 -0.10
N TYR A 202 -13.04 14.73 -0.92
CA TYR A 202 -12.91 13.29 -0.62
C TYR A 202 -11.50 12.75 -0.86
N LEU A 203 -10.79 13.28 -1.88
CA LEU A 203 -9.38 12.96 -2.08
C LEU A 203 -8.51 13.45 -0.92
N HIS A 204 -8.75 14.66 -0.41
CA HIS A 204 -8.06 15.18 0.78
C HIS A 204 -8.30 14.30 2.00
N ARG A 205 -9.55 13.91 2.26
CA ARG A 205 -9.89 12.99 3.36
C ARG A 205 -9.13 11.67 3.22
N LEU A 206 -9.09 11.09 2.03
CA LEU A 206 -8.34 9.87 1.77
C LEU A 206 -6.85 10.03 2.11
N TYR A 207 -6.18 11.05 1.57
CA TYR A 207 -4.74 11.21 1.79
C TYR A 207 -4.38 11.63 3.21
N ILE A 208 -5.25 12.36 3.91
CA ILE A 208 -5.09 12.64 5.35
C ILE A 208 -5.22 11.35 6.16
N THR A 209 -6.21 10.50 5.86
CA THR A 209 -6.34 9.19 6.54
C THR A 209 -5.13 8.30 6.27
N ASN A 210 -4.67 8.23 5.02
CA ASN A 210 -3.46 7.49 4.64
C ASN A 210 -2.22 7.99 5.38
N PHE A 211 -2.05 9.32 5.46
CA PHE A 211 -0.97 9.94 6.22
C PHE A 211 -1.04 9.54 7.68
N ALA A 212 -2.20 9.69 8.33
CA ALA A 212 -2.38 9.40 9.75
C ALA A 212 -2.13 7.92 10.07
N VAL A 213 -2.71 7.00 9.30
CA VAL A 213 -2.52 5.54 9.49
C VAL A 213 -1.05 5.16 9.33
N SER A 214 -0.37 5.70 8.30
CA SER A 214 1.05 5.41 8.03
C SER A 214 1.97 6.01 9.08
N ALA A 215 1.67 7.24 9.55
CA ALA A 215 2.45 7.90 10.60
C ALA A 215 2.31 7.19 11.94
N VAL A 216 1.08 6.76 12.29
CA VAL A 216 0.83 6.00 13.51
C VAL A 216 1.61 4.68 13.51
N VAL A 217 1.56 3.89 12.42
CA VAL A 217 2.33 2.63 12.38
C VAL A 217 3.83 2.91 12.43
N HIS A 218 4.32 3.97 11.77
CA HIS A 218 5.73 4.33 11.82
C HIS A 218 6.19 4.69 13.24
N VAL A 219 5.48 5.58 13.93
CA VAL A 219 5.81 5.98 15.30
C VAL A 219 5.77 4.78 16.24
N ILE A 220 4.74 3.92 16.14
CA ILE A 220 4.66 2.70 16.94
C ILE A 220 5.86 1.79 16.67
N THR A 221 6.21 1.55 15.41
CA THR A 221 7.38 0.74 15.05
C THR A 221 8.68 1.34 15.58
N MET A 222 8.88 2.66 15.48
CA MET A 222 10.07 3.32 16.03
C MET A 222 10.13 3.16 17.55
N VAL A 223 9.00 3.37 18.25
CA VAL A 223 8.91 3.20 19.70
C VAL A 223 9.25 1.76 20.10
N LEU A 224 8.74 0.75 19.39
CA LEU A 224 9.07 -0.66 19.65
C LEU A 224 10.57 -0.93 19.48
N CYS A 225 11.18 -0.40 18.42
CA CYS A 225 12.60 -0.60 18.12
C CYS A 225 13.57 0.04 19.13
N ILE A 226 13.14 1.05 19.89
CA ILE A 226 13.96 1.71 20.92
C ILE A 226 13.54 1.35 22.36
N SER A 227 12.45 0.60 22.53
CA SER A 227 11.88 0.31 23.84
C SER A 227 12.66 -0.78 24.56
N ALA A 228 13.17 -0.45 25.75
CA ALA A 228 13.80 -1.44 26.64
C ALA A 228 12.84 -2.55 27.11
N LYS A 229 11.52 -2.39 26.95
CA LYS A 229 10.52 -3.40 27.32
C LYS A 229 10.43 -4.56 26.33
N VAL A 230 10.94 -4.38 25.10
CA VAL A 230 10.89 -5.39 24.03
C VAL A 230 12.29 -5.51 23.40
N PRO A 231 13.32 -5.90 24.16
CA PRO A 231 14.73 -5.81 23.75
C PRO A 231 15.07 -6.66 22.51
N GLN A 232 14.23 -7.65 22.20
CA GLN A 232 14.37 -8.48 21.01
C GLN A 232 14.05 -7.73 19.70
N VAL A 233 13.24 -6.67 19.74
CA VAL A 233 12.91 -5.85 18.57
C VAL A 233 13.95 -4.74 18.44
N ASN A 234 14.63 -4.69 17.30
CA ASN A 234 15.55 -3.59 17.00
C ASN A 234 15.36 -3.10 15.55
N PHE A 235 15.67 -1.83 15.34
CA PHE A 235 15.47 -1.14 14.06
C PHE A 235 16.18 -1.84 12.90
N VAL A 236 17.43 -2.24 13.08
CA VAL A 236 18.25 -2.81 12.00
C VAL A 236 17.70 -4.16 11.58
N HIS A 237 17.49 -5.09 12.52
CA HIS A 237 16.97 -6.42 12.20
C HIS A 237 15.56 -6.32 11.63
N SER A 238 14.68 -5.53 12.25
CA SER A 238 13.30 -5.36 11.78
C SER A 238 13.25 -4.77 10.37
N LEU A 239 13.89 -3.63 10.11
CA LEU A 239 13.58 -2.81 8.92
C LEU A 239 14.70 -2.69 7.89
N ILE A 240 15.97 -2.89 8.27
CA ILE A 240 17.11 -2.61 7.37
C ILE A 240 17.76 -3.88 6.85
N ARG A 241 18.10 -4.83 7.73
CA ARG A 241 18.88 -6.00 7.38
C ARG A 241 18.64 -7.18 8.33
N VAL A 242 18.21 -8.30 7.75
CA VAL A 242 18.31 -9.62 8.38
C VAL A 242 19.77 -10.14 8.31
N PRO A 243 20.38 -10.59 9.42
CA PRO A 243 21.71 -11.21 9.45
C PRO A 243 21.82 -12.43 8.51
N VAL A 244 23.01 -12.68 7.96
CA VAL A 244 23.20 -13.77 6.97
C VAL A 244 22.93 -15.15 7.58
N ALA A 245 23.31 -15.36 8.84
CA ALA A 245 23.07 -16.62 9.55
C ALA A 245 21.57 -16.95 9.64
N ASP A 246 20.74 -15.95 9.90
CA ASP A 246 19.29 -16.13 10.09
C ASP A 246 18.58 -16.46 8.77
N ARG A 247 19.13 -16.04 7.63
CA ARG A 247 18.59 -16.31 6.28
C ARG A 247 18.64 -17.78 5.88
N LEU A 248 19.35 -18.63 6.63
CA LEU A 248 19.41 -20.06 6.39
C LEU A 248 18.13 -20.79 6.84
N THR A 249 17.33 -20.14 7.70
CA THR A 249 16.01 -20.62 8.12
C THR A 249 14.94 -20.15 7.15
N MET A 250 13.82 -20.87 7.09
CA MET A 250 12.69 -20.45 6.25
C MET A 250 12.13 -19.10 6.72
N LEU A 251 11.91 -18.93 8.03
CA LEU A 251 11.44 -17.67 8.61
C LEU A 251 12.39 -16.51 8.29
N GLY A 252 13.70 -16.65 8.49
CA GLY A 252 14.65 -15.57 8.25
C GLY A 252 14.81 -15.23 6.76
N CYS A 253 14.70 -16.22 5.88
CA CYS A 253 14.65 -16.00 4.43
C CYS A 253 13.39 -15.21 4.02
N LEU A 254 12.21 -15.57 4.56
CA LEU A 254 10.96 -14.86 4.30
C LEU A 254 11.01 -13.43 4.84
N HIS A 255 11.54 -13.22 6.05
CA HIS A 255 11.73 -11.88 6.61
C HIS A 255 12.65 -11.05 5.71
N TYR A 256 13.76 -11.62 5.23
CA TYR A 256 14.65 -10.94 4.30
C TYR A 256 13.94 -10.55 2.98
N ILE A 257 13.16 -11.46 2.39
CA ILE A 257 12.39 -11.18 1.17
C ILE A 257 11.40 -10.03 1.40
N PHE A 258 10.57 -10.09 2.45
CA PHE A 258 9.60 -9.02 2.75
C PHE A 258 10.28 -7.69 3.09
N GLN A 259 11.45 -7.72 3.71
CA GLN A 259 12.24 -6.53 3.99
C GLN A 259 12.75 -5.87 2.71
N VAL A 260 13.34 -6.65 1.80
CA VAL A 260 13.78 -6.15 0.50
C VAL A 260 12.59 -5.62 -0.31
N ASP A 261 11.48 -6.36 -0.35
CA ASP A 261 10.25 -5.92 -1.00
C ASP A 261 9.78 -4.58 -0.44
N GLY A 262 9.60 -4.48 0.87
CA GLY A 262 9.16 -3.25 1.53
C GLY A 262 10.09 -2.05 1.25
N LEU A 263 11.41 -2.25 1.30
CA LEU A 263 12.39 -1.19 1.04
C LEU A 263 12.35 -0.69 -0.40
N ILE A 264 12.31 -1.60 -1.39
CA ILE A 264 12.25 -1.22 -2.81
C ILE A 264 10.93 -0.51 -3.11
N ILE A 265 9.82 -1.02 -2.59
CA ILE A 265 8.49 -0.46 -2.80
C ILE A 265 8.38 0.95 -2.22
N LEU A 266 8.78 1.14 -0.96
CA LEU A 266 8.72 2.44 -0.30
C LEU A 266 9.73 3.43 -0.90
N GLY A 267 10.93 2.97 -1.25
CA GLY A 267 11.94 3.78 -1.94
C GLY A 267 11.45 4.25 -3.31
N THR A 268 10.81 3.36 -4.08
CA THR A 268 10.21 3.70 -5.37
C THR A 268 9.06 4.69 -5.22
N ALA A 269 8.20 4.49 -4.23
CA ALA A 269 7.09 5.41 -3.96
C ALA A 269 7.59 6.80 -3.55
N LEU A 270 8.67 6.89 -2.76
CA LEU A 270 9.34 8.15 -2.43
C LEU A 270 9.97 8.81 -3.66
N ALA A 271 10.67 8.04 -4.51
CA ALA A 271 11.21 8.56 -5.76
C ALA A 271 10.09 9.10 -6.68
N ALA A 272 8.95 8.42 -6.73
CA ALA A 272 7.77 8.90 -7.44
C ALA A 272 7.15 10.15 -6.80
N ALA A 273 7.10 10.22 -5.47
CA ALA A 273 6.66 11.44 -4.77
C ALA A 273 7.54 12.64 -5.15
N TRP A 274 8.85 12.46 -5.16
CA TRP A 274 9.80 13.49 -5.56
C TRP A 274 9.61 13.87 -7.04
N GLY A 275 9.44 12.89 -7.93
CA GLY A 275 9.16 13.14 -9.35
C GLY A 275 7.86 13.93 -9.59
N VAL A 276 6.81 13.67 -8.82
CA VAL A 276 5.55 14.43 -8.89
C VAL A 276 5.77 15.89 -8.50
N MET A 277 6.55 16.16 -7.45
CA MET A 277 6.88 17.54 -7.05
C MET A 277 7.77 18.24 -8.06
N TRP A 278 8.71 17.49 -8.67
CA TRP A 278 9.52 17.99 -9.78
C TRP A 278 8.64 18.41 -10.97
N ASP A 279 7.66 17.60 -11.37
CA ASP A 279 6.73 17.92 -12.45
C ASP A 279 5.89 19.17 -12.12
N LEU A 280 5.33 19.25 -10.90
CA LEU A 280 4.57 20.43 -10.46
C LEU A 280 5.39 21.72 -10.49
N LYS A 281 6.67 21.66 -10.11
CA LYS A 281 7.60 22.79 -10.22
C LYS A 281 7.79 23.21 -11.68
N HIS A 282 8.01 22.27 -12.60
CA HIS A 282 8.20 22.57 -14.02
C HIS A 282 6.93 23.15 -14.68
N LEU A 283 5.76 22.76 -14.16
CA LEU A 283 4.46 23.33 -14.55
C LEU A 283 4.19 24.71 -13.92
N GLY A 284 5.10 25.27 -13.12
CA GLY A 284 4.94 26.55 -12.44
C GLY A 284 3.91 26.53 -11.30
N LYS A 285 3.56 25.34 -10.79
CA LYS A 285 2.62 25.17 -9.66
C LYS A 285 3.29 25.22 -8.29
N ALA A 286 4.62 25.12 -8.24
CA ALA A 286 5.39 25.17 -7.00
C ALA A 286 6.66 26.02 -7.21
N ASP A 287 6.86 27.02 -6.34
CA ASP A 287 8.07 27.83 -6.28
C ASP A 287 9.00 27.33 -5.17
N ILE A 288 9.46 26.08 -5.31
CA ILE A 288 10.32 25.41 -4.33
C ILE A 288 11.50 24.78 -5.06
N SER A 289 12.70 24.91 -4.50
CA SER A 289 13.88 24.28 -5.09
C SER A 289 13.83 22.76 -4.99
N THR A 290 14.49 22.06 -5.90
CA THR A 290 14.48 20.59 -5.90
C THR A 290 15.20 20.02 -4.67
N GLY A 291 16.26 20.71 -4.22
CA GLY A 291 16.98 20.35 -3.00
C GLY A 291 16.11 20.53 -1.76
N GLU A 292 15.29 21.58 -1.72
CA GLU A 292 14.35 21.82 -0.62
C GLU A 292 13.23 20.78 -0.57
N ILE A 293 12.66 20.40 -1.72
CA ILE A 293 11.69 19.28 -1.81
C ILE A 293 12.31 18.01 -1.22
N ALA A 294 13.54 17.66 -1.66
CA ALA A 294 14.22 16.47 -1.19
C ALA A 294 14.49 16.52 0.33
N PHE A 295 14.92 17.68 0.84
CA PHE A 295 15.17 17.89 2.26
C PHE A 295 13.89 17.74 3.10
N GLN A 296 12.80 18.41 2.71
CA GLN A 296 11.52 18.32 3.41
C GLN A 296 10.96 16.89 3.40
N MET A 297 11.08 16.18 2.27
CA MET A 297 10.68 14.77 2.19
C MET A 297 11.54 13.86 3.06
N ALA A 298 12.85 14.12 3.15
CA ALA A 298 13.74 13.36 4.02
C ALA A 298 13.36 13.57 5.50
N VAL A 299 13.15 14.82 5.92
CA VAL A 299 12.68 15.16 7.27
C VAL A 299 11.33 14.51 7.57
N ALA A 300 10.36 14.63 6.67
CA ALA A 300 9.05 13.99 6.83
C ALA A 300 9.14 12.46 6.93
N THR A 301 10.05 11.84 6.16
CA THR A 301 10.26 10.39 6.18
C THR A 301 10.85 9.91 7.51
N VAL A 302 11.72 10.71 8.13
CA VAL A 302 12.26 10.40 9.47
C VAL A 302 11.20 10.59 10.56
N LEU A 303 10.37 11.64 10.47
CA LEU A 303 9.39 11.96 11.51
C LEU A 303 8.12 11.12 11.44
N PHE A 304 7.61 10.90 10.22
CA PHE A 304 6.30 10.29 9.99
C PHE A 304 6.38 8.99 9.19
N GLY A 305 7.55 8.63 8.68
CA GLY A 305 7.74 7.46 7.84
C GLY A 305 7.52 7.71 6.34
N PRO A 306 8.11 6.87 5.48
CA PRO A 306 8.11 7.02 4.03
C PRO A 306 6.70 6.99 3.43
N ALA A 307 5.83 6.09 3.90
CA ALA A 307 4.47 5.97 3.39
C ALA A 307 3.59 7.18 3.74
N ALA A 308 3.78 7.76 4.93
CA ALA A 308 3.11 9.00 5.31
C ALA A 308 3.61 10.16 4.45
N THR A 309 4.92 10.31 4.25
CA THR A 309 5.51 11.31 3.34
C THR A 309 4.93 11.22 1.94
N VAL A 310 4.87 10.01 1.37
CA VAL A 310 4.26 9.76 0.06
C VAL A 310 2.81 10.25 0.05
N SER A 311 2.00 9.89 1.04
CA SER A 311 0.62 10.37 1.12
C SER A 311 0.51 11.90 1.24
N GLY A 312 1.41 12.52 2.01
CA GLY A 312 1.48 13.97 2.18
C GLY A 312 1.80 14.71 0.88
N VAL A 313 2.73 14.17 0.08
CA VAL A 313 3.04 14.72 -1.25
C VAL A 313 1.83 14.61 -2.18
N TRP A 314 1.11 13.49 -2.19
CA TRP A 314 -0.10 13.36 -3.00
C TRP A 314 -1.22 14.30 -2.54
N LEU A 315 -1.37 14.53 -1.23
CA LEU A 315 -2.29 15.53 -0.69
C LEU A 315 -1.95 16.94 -1.19
N LEU A 316 -0.68 17.35 -1.05
CA LEU A 316 -0.20 18.65 -1.51
C LEU A 316 -0.42 18.83 -3.01
N ARG A 317 -0.15 17.78 -3.76
CA ARG A 317 -0.36 17.75 -5.20
C ARG A 317 -1.83 17.93 -5.59
N GLU A 318 -2.78 17.28 -4.91
CA GLU A 318 -4.21 17.51 -5.19
C GLU A 318 -4.61 18.97 -4.92
N HIS A 319 -4.05 19.58 -3.87
CA HIS A 319 -4.27 20.98 -3.55
C HIS A 319 -3.73 21.90 -4.65
N MET A 320 -2.46 21.74 -5.05
CA MET A 320 -1.82 22.54 -6.10
C MET A 320 -2.48 22.39 -7.48
N LEU A 321 -3.01 21.20 -7.80
CA LEU A 321 -3.75 20.98 -9.04
C LEU A 321 -5.13 21.64 -9.05
N ALA A 322 -5.70 21.91 -7.87
CA ALA A 322 -6.97 22.61 -7.74
C ALA A 322 -6.81 24.14 -7.79
N GLU A 323 -5.65 24.67 -7.42
CA GLU A 323 -5.35 26.09 -7.49
C GLU A 323 -5.16 26.57 -8.95
N LYS A 324 -5.70 27.76 -9.25
CA LYS A 324 -5.39 28.45 -10.52
C LYS A 324 -3.91 28.81 -10.54
N ASP A 325 -3.29 28.77 -11.72
CA ASP A 325 -1.84 28.97 -11.88
C ASP A 325 -1.32 30.16 -11.08
N VAL A 326 -0.25 29.95 -10.31
CA VAL A 326 0.49 31.04 -9.69
C VAL A 326 1.11 31.84 -10.83
N LYS A 327 0.67 33.08 -11.03
CA LYS A 327 1.34 33.99 -11.96
C LYS A 327 2.78 34.13 -11.48
N LYS A 328 3.75 33.72 -12.32
CA LYS A 328 5.15 34.07 -12.11
C LYS A 328 5.25 35.59 -11.95
N ALA A 329 5.77 36.03 -10.81
CA ALA A 329 6.23 37.40 -10.62
C ALA A 329 7.53 37.62 -11.41
#